data_AF-A0A6J7P8E1-F1
#
_entry.id   AF-A0A6J7P8E1-F1
#
_cell.length_a   1.000
_cell.length_b   1.000
_cell.length_c   1.000
_cell.angle_alpha   90.00
_cell.angle_beta   90.00
_cell.angle_gamma   90.00
#
_symmetry.space_group_name_H-M   'P 1'
#
loop_
_entity.id
_entity.type
_entity.pdbx_description
1 polymer ?
#
loop_
_entity_poly.entity_id
_entity_poly.type
_entity_poly.pdbx_seq_one_letter_code
_entity_poly.pdbx_strand_id
1 'polypeptide(L)'
;MYAKWDSMGQPRGDQGNDLEPAAIAAYPEMATWRDRIESVTGSRPFLAGSGATWFVYGQIPGVSAQLEGAQVVYTSTRPQSD
;
A
#
# COMPACT_ATOMS: atom_id res chain seq x y z
N MET A 1 12.63 -5.62 -7.20
CA MET A 1 11.20 -5.92 -7.44
C MET A 1 10.93 -6.44 -8.86
N TYR A 2 11.25 -5.69 -9.92
CA TYR A 2 11.03 -6.14 -11.31
C TYR A 2 11.67 -7.49 -11.66
N ALA A 3 12.95 -7.70 -11.35
CA ALA A 3 13.59 -9.01 -11.58
C ALA A 3 12.93 -10.16 -10.80
N LYS A 4 12.36 -9.88 -9.62
CA LYS A 4 11.60 -10.87 -8.83
C LYS A 4 10.27 -11.19 -9.53
N TRP A 5 9.57 -10.17 -10.02
CA TRP A 5 8.35 -10.32 -10.81
C TRP A 5 8.57 -11.16 -12.07
N ASP A 6 9.65 -10.88 -12.83
CA ASP A 6 10.02 -11.69 -13.99
C ASP A 6 10.31 -13.15 -13.61
N SER A 7 11.05 -13.37 -12.52
CA SER A 7 11.35 -14.73 -12.03
C SER A 7 10.13 -15.52 -11.55
N MET A 8 9.03 -14.81 -11.24
CA MET A 8 7.75 -15.39 -10.82
C MET A 8 6.81 -15.66 -12.00
N GLY A 9 7.27 -15.45 -13.25
CA GLY A 9 6.45 -15.64 -14.43
C GLY A 9 5.46 -14.51 -14.67
N GLN A 10 5.80 -13.29 -14.25
CA GLN A 10 5.02 -12.08 -14.51
C GLN A 10 3.58 -12.16 -13.96
N PRO A 11 3.41 -12.41 -12.65
CA PRO A 11 2.09 -12.57 -12.04
C PRO A 11 1.24 -11.31 -12.18
N ARG A 12 -0.08 -11.50 -12.24
CA ARG A 12 -1.06 -10.42 -12.10
C ARG A 12 -1.36 -10.19 -10.62
N GLY A 13 -1.56 -8.93 -10.24
CA GLY A 13 -1.93 -8.54 -8.88
C GLY A 13 -3.44 -8.38 -8.78
N ASP A 14 -4.03 -8.88 -7.70
CA ASP A 14 -5.49 -8.85 -7.51
C ASP A 14 -6.04 -7.44 -7.21
N GLN A 15 -5.16 -6.53 -6.78
CA GLN A 15 -5.50 -5.15 -6.38
C GLN A 15 -4.98 -4.11 -7.38
N GLY A 16 -4.86 -4.45 -8.67
CA GLY A 16 -4.54 -3.48 -9.73
C GLY A 16 -3.07 -3.09 -9.84
N ASN A 17 -2.17 -3.69 -9.04
CA ASN A 17 -0.73 -3.56 -9.18
C ASN A 17 -0.08 -4.94 -9.30
N ASP A 18 0.31 -5.31 -10.52
CA ASP A 18 0.95 -6.58 -10.85
C ASP A 18 2.28 -6.81 -10.12
N LEU A 19 2.89 -5.75 -9.59
CA LEU A 19 4.11 -5.87 -8.83
C LEU A 19 3.87 -6.30 -7.37
N GLU A 20 2.67 -6.12 -6.79
CA GLU A 20 2.40 -6.44 -5.38
C GLU A 20 2.86 -7.84 -4.96
N PRO A 21 2.59 -8.93 -5.72
CA PRO A 21 3.09 -10.27 -5.37
C PRO A 21 4.62 -10.33 -5.29
N ALA A 22 5.31 -9.65 -6.22
CA ALA A 22 6.77 -9.60 -6.24
C ALA A 22 7.36 -8.70 -5.14
N ALA A 23 6.64 -7.64 -4.75
CA ALA A 23 6.95 -6.79 -3.60
C ALA A 23 6.97 -7.63 -2.33
N ILE A 24 5.87 -8.32 -2.06
CA ILE A 24 5.70 -9.14 -0.86
C ILE A 24 6.67 -10.31 -0.85
N ALA A 25 6.90 -10.95 -2.00
CA ALA A 25 7.86 -12.06 -2.10
C ALA A 25 9.32 -11.62 -1.92
N ALA A 26 9.66 -10.36 -2.22
CA ALA A 26 11.00 -9.80 -1.99
C ALA A 26 11.16 -9.22 -0.58
N TYR A 27 10.08 -8.63 -0.04
CA TYR A 27 10.03 -7.91 1.23
C TYR A 27 8.77 -8.32 2.01
N PRO A 28 8.82 -9.44 2.75
CA PRO A 28 7.65 -9.97 3.46
C PRO A 28 7.01 -8.98 4.44
N GLU A 29 7.79 -8.03 4.98
CA GLU A 29 7.29 -6.94 5.81
C GLU A 29 6.25 -6.05 5.11
N MET A 30 6.25 -6.00 3.77
CA MET A 30 5.21 -5.31 3.01
C MET A 30 3.82 -5.90 3.27
N ALA A 31 3.70 -7.23 3.40
CA ALA A 31 2.44 -7.88 3.76
C ALA A 31 2.01 -7.51 5.19
N THR A 32 2.96 -7.39 6.12
CA THR A 32 2.67 -6.97 7.50
C THR A 32 2.08 -5.56 7.54
N TRP A 33 2.63 -4.63 6.76
CA TRP A 33 2.10 -3.27 6.66
C TRP A 33 0.75 -3.23 5.96
N ARG A 34 0.57 -3.97 4.87
CA ARG A 34 -0.72 -4.11 4.18
C ARG A 34 -1.82 -4.54 5.14
N ASP A 35 -1.57 -5.61 5.90
CA ASP A 35 -2.56 -6.21 6.80
C ASP A 35 -2.82 -5.30 8.02
N ARG A 36 -1.80 -4.62 8.53
CA ARG A 36 -1.95 -3.59 9.57
C ARG A 36 -2.81 -2.42 9.11
N ILE A 37 -2.54 -1.87 7.93
CA ILE A 37 -3.33 -0.78 7.36
C ILE A 37 -4.77 -1.23 7.15
N GLU A 38 -5.00 -2.44 6.62
CA GLU A 38 -6.34 -3.02 6.47
C GLU A 38 -7.08 -3.14 7.81
N SER A 39 -6.40 -3.60 8.86
CA SER A 39 -6.99 -3.73 10.19
C SER A 39 -7.41 -2.39 10.82
N VAL A 40 -6.63 -1.32 10.60
CA VAL A 40 -6.90 0.00 11.18
C VAL A 40 -7.94 0.77 10.35
N THR A 41 -7.91 0.61 9.03
CA THR A 41 -8.75 1.39 8.11
C THR A 41 -10.05 0.69 7.72
N GLY A 42 -10.14 -0.63 7.97
CA GLY A 42 -11.22 -1.48 7.46
C GLY A 42 -11.22 -1.61 5.93
N SER A 43 -10.17 -1.13 5.25
CA SER A 43 -10.08 -1.08 3.79
C SER A 43 -8.79 -1.73 3.32
N ARG A 44 -8.90 -2.64 2.35
CA ARG A 44 -7.72 -3.25 1.72
C ARG A 44 -6.89 -2.15 1.02
N PRO A 45 -5.64 -1.89 1.44
CA PRO A 45 -4.82 -0.88 0.79
C PRO A 45 -4.27 -1.36 -0.56
N PHE A 46 -3.92 -0.40 -1.40
CA PHE A 46 -3.31 -0.58 -2.71
C PHE A 46 -1.82 -0.23 -2.64
N LEU A 47 -0.95 -1.08 -3.20
CA LEU A 47 0.47 -0.77 -3.30
C LEU A 47 0.71 0.29 -4.39
N ALA A 48 1.35 1.41 -4.05
CA ALA A 48 1.71 2.43 -5.02
C ALA A 48 3.03 2.08 -5.74
N GLY A 49 2.94 1.79 -7.04
CA GLY A 49 4.13 1.48 -7.86
C GLY A 49 4.90 0.29 -7.30
N SER A 50 6.22 0.44 -7.12
CA SER A 50 7.05 -0.61 -6.51
C SER A 50 7.06 -0.59 -4.97
N GLY A 51 6.20 0.20 -4.33
CA GLY A 51 6.25 0.43 -2.89
C GLY A 51 7.42 1.30 -2.44
N ALA A 52 7.61 1.52 -1.13
CA ALA A 52 6.87 0.89 -0.03
C ALA A 52 5.54 1.58 0.36
N THR A 53 5.14 2.63 -0.37
CA THR A 53 3.91 3.38 -0.08
C THR A 53 2.67 2.56 -0.38
N TRP A 54 1.73 2.58 0.56
CA TRP A 54 0.37 2.05 0.44
C TRP A 54 -0.63 3.19 0.46
N PHE A 55 -1.75 3.05 -0.26
CA PHE A 55 -2.84 4.02 -0.18
C PHE A 55 -4.20 3.35 -0.02
N VAL A 56 -5.10 4.05 0.65
CA VAL A 56 -6.53 3.76 0.75
C VAL A 56 -7.30 4.98 0.24
N TYR A 57 -8.51 4.77 -0.25
CA TYR A 57 -9.38 5.89 -0.62
C TYR A 57 -10.05 6.49 0.62
N GLY A 58 -10.17 7.81 0.63
CA GLY A 58 -10.79 8.58 1.71
C GLY A 58 -9.78 9.14 2.72
N GLN A 59 -10.24 10.10 3.52
CA GLN A 59 -9.50 10.61 4.67
C GLN A 59 -10.07 9.93 5.92
N ILE A 60 -9.23 9.15 6.61
CA ILE A 60 -9.62 8.42 7.82
C ILE A 60 -9.01 9.15 9.03
N PRO A 61 -9.81 9.92 9.80
CA PRO A 61 -9.30 10.70 10.91
C PRO A 61 -8.63 9.82 11.98
N GLY A 62 -7.51 10.28 12.53
CA GLY A 62 -6.83 9.59 13.63
C GLY A 62 -6.04 8.34 13.24
N VAL A 63 -5.96 7.99 11.95
CA VAL A 63 -5.22 6.80 11.48
C VAL A 63 -3.72 6.88 11.77
N SER A 64 -3.13 8.08 11.74
CA SER A 64 -1.70 8.28 12.03
C SER A 64 -1.31 7.91 13.46
N ALA A 65 -2.22 8.04 14.42
CA ALA A 65 -1.98 7.65 15.81
C ALA A 65 -2.04 6.12 16.01
N GLN A 66 -2.67 5.39 15.09
CA GLN A 66 -2.87 3.94 15.16
C GLN A 66 -1.83 3.16 14.34
N LEU A 67 -1.16 3.81 13.39
CA LEU A 67 -0.10 3.23 12.55
C LEU A 67 1.29 3.71 12.99
N GLU A 68 1.68 3.35 14.21
CA GLU A 68 3.02 3.67 14.71
C GLU A 68 4.12 3.11 13.78
N GLY A 69 5.06 3.96 13.40
CA GLY A 69 6.13 3.65 12.45
C GLY A 69 5.79 3.91 10.98
N ALA A 70 4.57 4.31 10.66
CA ALA A 70 4.19 4.76 9.31
C ALA A 70 4.06 6.29 9.25
N GLN A 71 4.49 6.88 8.14
CA GLN A 71 4.13 8.25 7.79
C GLN A 71 2.80 8.25 7.03
N VAL A 72 1.80 8.98 7.54
CA VAL A 72 0.51 9.15 6.87
C VAL A 72 0.44 10.52 6.21
N VAL A 73 0.13 10.54 4.91
CA VAL A 73 -0.06 11.76 4.13
C VAL A 73 -1.46 11.73 3.52
N TYR A 74 -2.22 12.82 3.68
CA TYR A 74 -3.49 13.00 2.99
C TYR A 74 -3.27 13.77 1.70
N THR A 75 -3.77 13.25 0.59
CA THR A 75 -3.62 13.88 -0.72
C THR A 75 -4.98 14.08 -1.38
N SER A 76 -5.11 15.14 -2.17
CA SER A 76 -6.28 15.46 -2.97
C SER A 76 -5.82 16.01 -4.32
N THR A 77 -6.53 15.68 -5.39
CA THR A 77 -6.29 16.24 -6.72
C THR A 77 -6.99 17.59 -6.93
N ARG A 78 -7.90 17.98 -6.02
CA ARG A 78 -8.45 19.34 -5.94
C ARG A 78 -7.66 20.16 -4.93
N PRO A 79 -7.39 21.46 -5.17
CA PRO A 79 -6.87 22.35 -4.15
C PRO A 79 -7.73 22.23 -2.90
N GLN A 80 -7.10 22.09 -1.74
CA GLN A 80 -7.80 22.18 -0.47
C GLN A 80 -8.42 23.57 -0.42
N SER A 81 -9.74 23.67 -0.44
CA SER A 81 -10.40 24.96 -0.19
C SER A 81 -10.19 25.29 1.29
N ASP A 82 -9.67 26.49 1.55
CA ASP A 82 -9.53 27.08 2.89
C ASP A 82 -10.89 27.18 3.60
#